data_AF-A0A966U4J6-F1
#
_entry.id   AF-A0A966U4J6-F1
#
_cell.length_a   1.000
_cell.length_b   1.000
_cell.length_c   1.000
_cell.angle_alpha   90.00
_cell.angle_beta   90.00
_cell.angle_gamma   90.00
#
_symmetry.space_group_name_H-M   'P 1'
#
loop_
_entity.id
_entity.type
_entity.pdbx_description
1 polymer ?
#
loop_
_entity_poly.entity_id
_entity_poly.type
_entity_poly.pdbx_seq_one_letter_code
_entity_poly.pdbx_strand_id
1 'polypeptide(L)'
;QVGNKIYGGQSSHLPLKLNMAGVIPPIFASSIILFPATIAGWFTAGEPTNVLSRIVKDLAATLAPGQPVYIILYATAIIFFCFFYTALVFNSRDTADNLKKSGAFVPGIRPGDQTARYIDKILVRLTLAGAIYMVLVCLLPEFLVLKYNVPFYFGGTSLLIIVVVAMDFMAQVQSFVMQQQYGSLMKKANFKMGPTL
;
A
#
# COMPACT_ATOMS: atom_id res chain seq x y z
N GLN A 1 16.26 39.71 32.89
CA GLN A 1 16.68 38.70 31.89
C GLN A 1 16.51 37.32 32.51
N VAL A 2 15.27 36.83 32.60
CA VAL A 2 14.94 35.54 33.21
C VAL A 2 13.80 34.96 32.39
N GLY A 3 14.03 33.82 31.76
CA GLY A 3 13.02 33.17 30.93
C GLY A 3 13.55 32.19 29.88
N ASN A 4 14.75 31.62 30.05
CA ASN A 4 15.32 30.64 29.12
C ASN A 4 15.00 29.19 29.57
N LYS A 5 13.74 28.92 29.92
CA LYS A 5 13.26 27.53 29.97
C LYS A 5 12.71 27.22 28.60
N ILE A 6 13.53 26.55 27.80
CA ILE A 6 13.06 25.81 26.62
C ILE A 6 12.03 24.81 27.16
N TYR A 7 10.75 25.15 27.04
CA TYR A 7 9.67 24.21 27.30
C TYR A 7 9.90 23.02 26.37
N GLY A 8 10.04 21.84 26.97
CA GLY A 8 10.53 20.64 26.33
C GLY A 8 9.84 20.40 24.98
N GLY A 9 10.64 20.02 23.99
CA GLY A 9 10.14 19.61 22.68
C GLY A 9 9.08 18.53 22.86
N GLN A 10 7.86 18.85 22.43
CA GLN A 10 6.77 17.89 22.42
C GLN A 10 7.22 16.70 21.57
N SER A 11 7.28 15.50 22.16
CA SER A 11 7.68 14.30 21.43
C SER A 11 6.64 14.02 20.35
N SER A 12 7.02 14.27 19.10
CA SER A 12 6.18 13.95 17.94
C SER A 12 6.62 12.62 17.37
N HIS A 13 5.66 11.72 17.17
CA HIS A 13 5.91 10.43 16.54
C HIS A 13 5.66 10.55 15.05
N LEU A 14 6.59 10.09 14.22
CA LEU A 14 6.37 9.98 12.79
C LEU A 14 5.52 8.72 12.53
N PRO A 15 4.26 8.84 12.10
CA PRO A 15 3.41 7.68 11.89
C PRO A 15 3.84 6.95 10.61
N LEU A 16 4.54 5.82 10.77
CA LEU A 16 4.84 4.91 9.66
C LEU A 16 3.76 3.83 9.60
N LYS A 17 2.98 3.81 8.52
CA LYS A 17 1.95 2.77 8.30
C LYS A 17 2.60 1.44 7.97
N LEU A 18 2.06 0.36 8.53
CA LEU A 18 2.56 -1.01 8.32
C LEU A 18 2.49 -1.43 6.84
N ASN A 19 1.50 -0.93 6.11
CA ASN A 19 1.42 -1.00 4.66
C ASN A 19 1.26 0.41 4.09
N MET A 20 2.36 1.01 3.62
CA MET A 20 2.29 2.29 2.90
C MET A 20 1.80 2.13 1.47
N ALA A 21 1.78 0.89 0.96
CA ALA A 21 1.38 0.59 -0.41
C ALA A 21 -0.14 0.43 -0.59
N GLY A 22 -0.89 0.31 0.51
CA GLY A 22 -2.33 0.08 0.47
C GLY A 22 -2.68 -1.16 -0.35
N VAL A 23 -3.68 -1.06 -1.23
CA VAL A 23 -4.16 -2.18 -2.06
C VAL A 23 -3.70 -2.18 -3.50
N ILE A 24 -2.89 -1.19 -3.86
CA ILE A 24 -2.36 -1.08 -5.21
C ILE A 24 -1.49 -2.29 -5.60
N PRO A 25 -0.59 -2.84 -4.74
CA PRO A 25 0.23 -3.98 -5.13
C PRO A 25 -0.55 -5.28 -5.44
N PRO A 26 -1.52 -5.73 -4.63
CA PRO A 26 -2.36 -6.88 -5.00
C PRO A 26 -3.15 -6.68 -6.29
N ILE A 27 -3.63 -5.46 -6.56
CA ILE A 27 -4.35 -5.15 -7.80
C ILE A 27 -3.40 -5.31 -8.99
N PHE A 28 -2.21 -4.71 -8.95
CA PHE A 28 -1.22 -4.84 -10.02
C PHE A 28 -0.78 -6.29 -10.24
N ALA A 29 -0.57 -7.05 -9.16
CA ALA A 29 -0.26 -8.47 -9.27
C ALA A 29 -1.39 -9.23 -9.99
N SER A 30 -2.65 -8.98 -9.61
CA SER A 30 -3.79 -9.65 -10.23
C SER A 30 -4.00 -9.25 -11.70
N SER A 31 -3.84 -7.98 -12.05
CA SER A 31 -4.04 -7.50 -13.42
C SER A 31 -2.95 -8.03 -14.37
N ILE A 32 -1.70 -8.10 -13.91
CA ILE A 32 -0.59 -8.65 -14.70
C ILE A 32 -0.74 -10.15 -14.94
N ILE A 33 -1.31 -10.90 -14.00
CA ILE A 33 -1.53 -12.35 -14.18
C ILE A 33 -2.76 -12.63 -15.04
N LEU A 34 -3.84 -11.87 -14.85
CA LEU A 34 -5.06 -12.04 -15.63
C LEU A 34 -4.90 -11.58 -17.08
N PHE A 35 -4.01 -10.62 -17.36
CA PHE A 35 -3.85 -10.07 -18.71
C PHE A 35 -3.36 -11.11 -19.76
N PRO A 36 -2.30 -11.90 -19.51
CA PRO A 36 -1.94 -13.00 -20.41
C PRO A 36 -3.00 -14.09 -20.46
N ALA A 37 -3.68 -14.37 -19.35
CA ALA A 37 -4.72 -15.40 -19.27
C ALA A 37 -5.95 -15.05 -20.14
N THR A 38 -6.37 -13.78 -20.16
CA THR A 38 -7.49 -13.33 -21.01
C THR A 38 -7.11 -13.36 -22.49
N ILE A 39 -5.90 -12.91 -22.83
CA ILE A 39 -5.37 -13.01 -24.20
C ILE A 39 -5.31 -14.47 -24.63
N ALA A 40 -4.69 -15.34 -23.83
CA ALA A 40 -4.63 -16.78 -24.09
C ALA A 40 -6.03 -17.38 -24.27
N GLY A 41 -7.02 -16.97 -23.47
CA GLY A 41 -8.41 -17.38 -23.62
C GLY A 41 -9.00 -17.02 -24.99
N TRP A 42 -8.74 -15.81 -25.50
CA TRP A 42 -9.19 -15.40 -26.84
C TRP A 42 -8.48 -16.16 -27.96
N PHE A 43 -7.18 -16.40 -27.84
CA PHE A 43 -6.39 -17.14 -28.83
C PHE A 43 -6.66 -18.66 -28.83
N THR A 44 -7.26 -19.19 -27.77
CA THR A 44 -7.58 -20.62 -27.63
C THR A 44 -9.05 -20.95 -27.82
N ALA A 45 -9.88 -19.94 -28.12
CA ALA A 45 -11.31 -20.07 -28.44
C ALA A 45 -11.60 -20.66 -29.84
N GLY A 46 -10.56 -20.97 -30.63
CA GLY A 46 -10.64 -21.68 -31.93
C GLY A 46 -9.86 -23.01 -31.93
N GLU A 47 -10.15 -23.89 -32.92
CA GLU A 47 -9.55 -25.23 -33.03
C GLU A 47 -8.01 -25.25 -32.92
N PRO A 48 -7.43 -26.29 -32.29
CA PRO A 48 -6.00 -26.35 -31.98
C PRO A 48 -5.19 -26.75 -33.21
N THR A 49 -4.82 -25.80 -34.07
CA THR A 49 -4.03 -26.08 -35.28
C THR A 49 -2.53 -25.88 -35.13
N ASN A 50 -2.05 -25.20 -34.06
CA ASN A 50 -0.63 -24.85 -33.92
C ASN A 50 -0.01 -25.25 -32.56
N VAL A 51 1.27 -25.65 -32.58
CA VAL A 51 2.06 -25.99 -31.37
C VAL A 51 2.05 -24.85 -30.33
N LEU A 52 1.94 -23.61 -30.82
CA LEU A 52 1.85 -22.39 -30.03
C LEU A 52 0.53 -22.30 -29.24
N SER A 53 -0.60 -22.76 -29.79
CA SER A 53 -1.88 -22.76 -29.06
C SER A 53 -1.95 -23.84 -27.98
N ARG A 54 -1.16 -24.92 -28.09
CA ARG A 54 -1.00 -25.95 -27.06
C ARG A 54 -0.19 -25.43 -25.86
N ILE A 55 0.94 -24.77 -26.13
CA ILE A 55 1.75 -24.11 -25.09
C ILE A 55 0.94 -23.02 -24.39
N VAL A 56 0.17 -22.22 -25.14
CA VAL A 56 -0.69 -21.18 -24.58
C VAL A 56 -1.85 -21.77 -23.77
N LYS A 57 -2.43 -22.91 -24.18
CA LYS A 57 -3.43 -23.65 -23.38
C LYS A 57 -2.83 -24.22 -22.10
N ASP A 58 -1.65 -24.82 -22.16
CA ASP A 58 -0.97 -25.38 -20.98
C ASP A 58 -0.53 -24.26 -20.02
N LEU A 59 -0.10 -23.10 -20.54
CA LEU A 59 0.18 -21.91 -19.74
C LEU A 59 -1.11 -21.34 -19.11
N ALA A 60 -2.20 -21.24 -19.87
CA ALA A 60 -3.48 -20.78 -19.35
C ALA A 60 -4.08 -21.74 -18.31
N ALA A 61 -3.90 -23.06 -18.49
CA ALA A 61 -4.33 -24.07 -17.54
C ALA A 61 -3.47 -24.08 -16.27
N THR A 62 -2.17 -23.77 -16.37
CA THR A 62 -1.27 -23.65 -15.20
C THR A 62 -1.41 -22.32 -14.46
N LEU A 63 -1.88 -21.28 -15.14
CA LEU A 63 -2.28 -19.98 -14.56
C LEU A 63 -3.75 -19.95 -14.12
N ALA A 64 -4.49 -21.06 -14.23
CA ALA A 64 -5.86 -21.12 -13.74
C ALA A 64 -5.90 -21.05 -12.20
N PRO A 65 -6.86 -20.29 -11.62
CA PRO A 65 -7.05 -20.23 -10.17
C PRO A 65 -7.24 -21.64 -9.60
N GLY A 66 -6.42 -22.01 -8.61
CA GLY A 66 -6.47 -23.32 -7.96
C GLY A 66 -5.30 -24.26 -8.21
N GLN A 67 -4.40 -23.93 -9.14
CA GLN A 67 -3.13 -24.64 -9.23
C GLN A 67 -2.09 -24.05 -8.24
N PRO A 68 -1.24 -24.90 -7.62
CA PRO A 68 -0.20 -24.43 -6.71
C PRO A 68 0.83 -23.51 -7.41
N VAL A 69 1.00 -23.66 -8.73
CA VAL A 69 1.86 -22.78 -9.54
C VAL A 69 1.33 -21.34 -9.56
N TYR A 70 0.02 -21.16 -9.75
CA TYR A 70 -0.64 -19.86 -9.70
C TYR A 70 -0.45 -19.20 -8.33
N ILE A 71 -0.67 -19.95 -7.25
CA ILE A 71 -0.52 -19.48 -5.86
C ILE A 71 0.90 -18.96 -5.57
N ILE A 72 1.93 -19.71 -5.96
CA ILE A 72 3.33 -19.33 -5.73
C ILE A 72 3.70 -18.10 -6.56
N LEU A 73 3.30 -18.07 -7.84
CA LEU A 73 3.56 -16.95 -8.72
C LEU A 73 2.83 -15.69 -8.25
N TYR A 74 1.58 -15.82 -7.80
CA TYR A 74 0.80 -14.71 -7.26
C TYR A 74 1.38 -14.17 -5.96
N ALA A 75 1.76 -15.04 -5.02
CA ALA A 75 2.41 -14.65 -3.77
C ALA A 75 3.73 -13.91 -4.03
N THR A 76 4.55 -14.42 -4.95
CA THR A 76 5.83 -13.79 -5.31
C THR A 76 5.61 -12.43 -5.97
N ALA A 77 4.63 -12.33 -6.87
CA ALA A 77 4.25 -11.07 -7.50
C ALA A 77 3.78 -10.02 -6.48
N ILE A 78 2.93 -10.40 -5.51
CA ILE A 78 2.49 -9.50 -4.45
C ILE A 78 3.67 -8.96 -3.63
N ILE A 79 4.60 -9.84 -3.21
CA ILE A 79 5.77 -9.42 -2.44
C ILE A 79 6.63 -8.45 -3.25
N PHE A 80 6.91 -8.80 -4.51
CA PHE A 80 7.68 -7.95 -5.42
C PHE A 80 7.03 -6.57 -5.59
N PHE A 81 5.74 -6.51 -5.91
CA PHE A 81 5.04 -5.24 -6.09
C PHE A 81 4.92 -4.44 -4.79
N CYS A 82 4.81 -5.09 -3.63
CA CYS A 82 4.75 -4.39 -2.35
C CYS A 82 6.07 -3.65 -2.05
N PHE A 83 7.21 -4.31 -2.28
CA PHE A 83 8.53 -3.68 -2.16
C PHE A 83 8.75 -2.61 -3.22
N PHE A 84 8.45 -2.92 -4.47
CA PHE A 84 8.65 -2.00 -5.60
C PHE A 84 7.82 -0.72 -5.44
N TYR A 85 6.53 -0.84 -5.11
CA TYR A 85 5.66 0.31 -4.90
C TYR A 85 6.12 1.15 -3.71
N THR A 86 6.47 0.52 -2.58
CA THR A 86 6.94 1.26 -1.40
C THR A 86 8.22 2.04 -1.70
N ALA A 87 9.16 1.45 -2.43
CA ALA A 87 10.41 2.10 -2.81
C ALA A 87 10.21 3.25 -3.81
N LEU A 88 9.21 3.16 -4.70
CA LEU A 88 8.89 4.24 -5.64
C LEU A 88 8.21 5.44 -4.97
N VAL A 89 7.29 5.18 -4.03
CA VAL A 89 6.50 6.24 -3.40
C VAL A 89 7.24 6.90 -2.23
N PHE A 90 8.04 6.15 -1.48
CA PHE A 90 8.67 6.67 -0.28
C PHE A 90 10.15 7.00 -0.51
N ASN A 91 10.48 8.29 -0.44
CA ASN A 91 11.86 8.75 -0.42
C ASN A 91 12.34 9.03 1.01
N SER A 92 13.17 8.13 1.54
CA SER A 92 13.77 8.22 2.87
C SER A 92 14.71 9.43 3.04
N ARG A 93 15.36 9.89 1.97
CA ARG A 93 16.22 11.08 2.00
C ARG A 93 15.40 12.35 2.11
N ASP A 94 14.38 12.51 1.27
CA ASP A 94 13.51 13.68 1.30
C ASP A 94 12.79 13.80 2.64
N THR A 95 12.36 12.67 3.22
CA THR A 95 11.74 12.64 4.55
C THR A 95 12.71 13.09 5.65
N ALA A 96 13.98 12.64 5.59
CA ALA A 96 15.01 13.06 6.55
C ALA A 96 15.37 14.54 6.41
N ASP A 97 15.42 15.06 5.19
CA ASP A 97 15.67 16.48 4.93
C ASP A 97 14.49 17.37 5.34
N ASN A 98 13.25 16.91 5.14
CA ASN A 98 12.06 17.60 5.62
C ASN A 98 12.04 17.65 7.15
N LEU A 99 12.38 16.55 7.84
CA LEU A 99 12.54 16.54 9.30
C LEU A 99 13.57 17.58 9.76
N LYS A 100 14.75 17.61 9.10
CA LYS A 100 15.81 18.59 9.39
C LYS A 100 15.34 20.04 9.17
N LYS A 101 14.64 20.32 8.07
CA LYS A 101 14.08 21.65 7.76
C LYS A 101 13.00 22.08 8.75
N SER A 102 12.19 21.13 9.24
CA SER A 102 11.16 21.37 10.26
C SER A 102 11.73 21.47 11.69
N GLY A 103 13.05 21.41 11.87
CA GLY A 103 13.70 21.45 13.19
C GLY A 103 13.51 20.18 14.03
N ALA A 104 12.97 19.10 13.45
CA ALA A 104 12.78 17.81 14.09
C ALA A 104 14.00 16.92 13.87
N PHE A 105 14.40 16.17 14.91
CA PHE A 105 15.50 15.22 14.83
C PHE A 105 15.16 13.94 15.57
N VAL A 106 15.65 12.82 15.06
CA VAL A 106 15.47 11.51 15.71
C VAL A 106 16.49 11.40 16.85
N PRO A 107 16.06 11.14 18.10
CA PRO A 107 16.98 11.01 19.23
C PRO A 107 18.05 9.95 18.96
N GLY A 108 19.31 10.27 19.22
CA GLY A 108 20.44 9.34 19.07
C GLY A 108 21.02 9.20 17.65
N ILE A 109 20.47 9.89 16.64
CA ILE A 109 20.94 9.79 15.25
C ILE A 109 21.24 11.19 14.70
N ARG A 110 22.39 11.33 14.01
CA ARG A 110 22.80 12.62 13.42
C ARG A 110 21.86 13.01 12.26
N PRO A 111 21.28 14.22 12.23
CA PRO A 111 20.38 14.65 11.15
C PRO A 111 21.02 14.59 9.75
N GLY A 112 20.27 14.17 8.74
CA GLY A 112 20.70 14.02 7.35
C GLY A 112 20.77 12.55 6.93
N ASP A 113 21.87 12.16 6.28
CA ASP A 113 22.04 10.81 5.71
C ASP A 113 21.89 9.67 6.71
N GLN A 114 22.29 9.85 7.96
CA GLN A 114 22.17 8.81 8.99
C GLN A 114 20.70 8.58 9.38
N THR A 115 19.90 9.64 9.46
CA THR A 115 18.44 9.55 9.66
C THR A 115 17.77 8.85 8.48
N ALA A 116 18.16 9.19 7.23
CA ALA A 116 17.62 8.54 6.04
C ALA A 116 17.89 7.03 6.04
N ARG A 117 19.13 6.60 6.34
CA ARG A 117 19.49 5.17 6.43
C ARG A 117 18.75 4.44 7.54
N TYR A 118 18.49 5.11 8.66
CA TYR A 118 17.73 4.52 9.76
C TYR A 118 16.26 4.32 9.40
N ILE A 119 15.62 5.33 8.81
CA ILE A 119 14.25 5.25 8.31
C ILE A 119 14.13 4.13 7.26
N ASP A 120 15.07 4.08 6.32
CA ASP A 120 15.12 3.05 5.28
C ASP A 120 15.19 1.63 5.85
N LYS A 121 16.05 1.39 6.85
CA LYS A 121 16.16 0.09 7.53
C LYS A 121 14.85 -0.32 8.23
N ILE A 122 14.15 0.63 8.83
CA ILE A 122 12.85 0.37 9.47
C ILE A 122 11.80 0.04 8.41
N LEU A 123 11.77 0.81 7.31
CA LEU A 123 10.82 0.61 6.23
C LEU A 123 10.96 -0.75 5.59
N VAL A 124 12.17 -1.20 5.27
CA VAL A 124 12.38 -2.53 4.69
C VAL A 124 11.82 -3.63 5.60
N ARG A 125 12.03 -3.54 6.92
CA ARG A 125 11.48 -4.52 7.89
C ARG A 125 9.97 -4.44 8.00
N LEU A 126 9.41 -3.23 7.99
CA LEU A 126 7.98 -3.00 8.09
C LEU A 126 7.26 -3.50 6.82
N THR A 127 7.80 -3.17 5.64
CA THR A 127 7.31 -3.64 4.34
C THR A 127 7.42 -5.16 4.22
N LEU A 128 8.46 -5.79 4.76
CA LEU A 128 8.55 -7.26 4.77
C LEU A 128 7.41 -7.90 5.56
N ALA A 129 7.14 -7.38 6.77
CA ALA A 129 6.00 -7.84 7.57
C ALA A 129 4.65 -7.56 6.89
N GLY A 130 4.51 -6.37 6.28
CA GLY A 130 3.33 -5.98 5.52
C GLY A 130 3.09 -6.86 4.29
N ALA A 131 4.14 -7.19 3.53
CA ALA A 131 4.04 -8.04 2.35
C ALA A 131 3.59 -9.46 2.71
N ILE A 132 4.13 -10.04 3.79
CA ILE A 132 3.70 -11.35 4.29
C ILE A 132 2.22 -11.32 4.71
N TYR A 133 1.80 -10.28 5.45
CA TYR A 133 0.40 -10.09 5.81
C TYR A 133 -0.51 -10.00 4.59
N MET A 134 -0.12 -9.22 3.57
CA MET A 134 -0.89 -9.06 2.33
C MET A 134 -1.03 -10.39 1.58
N VAL A 135 0.05 -11.17 1.45
CA VAL A 135 0.02 -12.50 0.84
C VAL A 135 -0.94 -13.44 1.58
N LEU A 136 -0.88 -13.47 2.92
CA LEU A 136 -1.77 -14.31 3.72
C LEU A 136 -3.25 -13.92 3.51
N VAL A 137 -3.56 -12.64 3.52
CA VAL A 137 -4.94 -12.15 3.31
C VAL A 137 -5.43 -12.46 1.88
N CYS A 138 -4.56 -12.38 0.87
CA CYS A 138 -4.91 -12.75 -0.51
C CYS A 138 -5.12 -14.26 -0.69
N LEU A 139 -4.28 -15.10 -0.06
CA LEU A 139 -4.31 -16.55 -0.22
C LEU A 139 -5.38 -17.26 0.61
N LEU A 140 -5.75 -16.70 1.76
CA LEU A 140 -6.77 -17.27 2.65
C LEU A 140 -8.11 -17.57 1.93
N PRO A 141 -8.74 -16.62 1.24
CA PRO A 141 -9.97 -16.88 0.48
C PRO A 141 -9.76 -17.86 -0.68
N GLU A 142 -8.60 -17.85 -1.35
CA GLU A 142 -8.27 -18.80 -2.40
C GLU A 142 -8.22 -20.24 -1.86
N PHE A 143 -7.60 -20.43 -0.69
CA PHE A 143 -7.58 -21.70 0.02
C PHE A 143 -8.97 -22.18 0.47
N LEU A 144 -9.83 -21.26 0.91
CA LEU A 144 -11.21 -21.57 1.30
C LEU A 144 -12.04 -22.07 0.11
N VAL A 145 -11.94 -21.41 -1.04
CA VAL A 145 -12.64 -21.82 -2.26
C VAL A 145 -12.20 -23.21 -2.72
N LEU A 146 -10.89 -23.49 -2.70
CA LEU A 146 -10.34 -24.78 -3.11
C LEU A 146 -10.75 -25.94 -2.21
N LYS A 147 -10.81 -25.72 -0.89
CA LYS A 147 -11.08 -26.78 0.09
C LYS A 147 -12.57 -26.98 0.38
N TYR A 148 -13.36 -25.92 0.40
CA TYR A 148 -14.78 -25.96 0.77
C TYR A 148 -15.74 -25.89 -0.42
N ASN A 149 -15.25 -25.70 -1.65
CA ASN A 149 -16.06 -25.71 -2.89
C ASN A 149 -17.26 -24.73 -2.87
N VAL A 150 -17.21 -23.69 -2.05
CA VAL A 150 -18.23 -22.63 -2.03
C VAL A 150 -17.78 -21.57 -3.03
N PRO A 151 -18.50 -21.35 -4.15
CA PRO A 151 -18.15 -20.34 -5.12
C PRO A 151 -18.39 -18.95 -4.51
N PHE A 152 -17.33 -18.38 -3.93
CA PHE A 152 -17.34 -16.97 -3.57
C PHE A 152 -17.30 -16.15 -4.88
N TYR A 153 -18.46 -15.68 -5.34
CA TYR A 153 -18.57 -14.74 -6.45
C TYR A 153 -17.74 -13.46 -6.22
N PHE A 154 -17.52 -13.12 -4.95
CA PHE A 154 -16.51 -12.18 -4.50
C PHE A 154 -15.22 -12.95 -4.19
N GLY A 155 -14.42 -13.26 -5.22
CA GLY A 155 -13.10 -13.85 -5.05
C GLY A 155 -12.22 -13.09 -4.05
N GLY A 156 -11.18 -13.74 -3.55
CA GLY A 156 -10.33 -13.19 -2.50
C GLY A 156 -9.79 -11.77 -2.77
N THR A 157 -9.44 -11.51 -4.02
CA THR A 157 -8.95 -10.20 -4.47
C THR A 157 -10.05 -9.13 -4.44
N SER A 158 -11.29 -9.44 -4.83
CA SER A 158 -12.37 -8.44 -4.84
C SER A 158 -12.85 -8.07 -3.44
N LEU A 159 -12.86 -9.01 -2.49
CA LEU A 159 -13.17 -8.72 -1.09
C LEU A 159 -12.08 -7.83 -0.44
N LEU A 160 -10.81 -8.10 -0.74
CA LEU A 160 -9.69 -7.29 -0.29
C LEU A 160 -9.73 -5.87 -0.88
N ILE A 161 -10.07 -5.74 -2.16
CA ILE A 161 -10.26 -4.44 -2.84
C ILE A 161 -11.35 -3.63 -2.14
N ILE A 162 -12.51 -4.23 -1.84
CA ILE A 162 -13.62 -3.52 -1.17
C ILE A 162 -13.17 -2.96 0.18
N VAL A 163 -12.53 -3.78 1.03
CA VAL A 163 -12.12 -3.37 2.38
C VAL A 163 -11.13 -2.21 2.34
N VAL A 164 -10.14 -2.26 1.45
CA VAL A 164 -9.11 -1.22 1.43
C VAL A 164 -9.54 0.03 0.70
N VAL A 165 -10.33 -0.07 -0.37
CA VAL A 165 -10.95 1.11 -0.99
C VAL A 165 -11.88 1.81 0.02
N ALA A 166 -12.62 1.06 0.84
CA ALA A 166 -13.42 1.64 1.92
C ALA A 166 -12.55 2.35 2.98
N MET A 167 -11.42 1.75 3.39
CA MET A 167 -10.49 2.40 4.33
C MET A 167 -9.83 3.65 3.72
N ASP A 168 -9.42 3.60 2.44
CA ASP A 168 -8.83 4.73 1.73
C ASP A 168 -9.84 5.86 1.57
N PHE A 169 -11.09 5.54 1.23
CA PHE A 169 -12.19 6.49 1.17
C PHE A 169 -12.41 7.16 2.53
N MET A 170 -12.48 6.39 3.61
CA MET A 170 -12.65 6.95 4.96
C MET A 170 -11.46 7.84 5.37
N ALA A 171 -10.22 7.47 5.05
CA ALA A 171 -9.05 8.28 5.33
C ALA A 171 -9.06 9.62 4.54
N GLN A 172 -9.51 9.58 3.28
CA GLN A 172 -9.69 10.79 2.47
C GLN A 172 -10.79 11.69 3.02
N VAL A 173 -11.94 11.11 3.41
CA VAL A 173 -13.05 11.85 4.04
C VAL A 173 -12.60 12.51 5.34
N GLN A 174 -11.90 11.80 6.21
CA GLN A 174 -11.35 12.37 7.45
C GLN A 174 -10.39 13.53 7.19
N SER A 175 -9.51 13.38 6.19
CA SER A 175 -8.55 14.44 5.81
C SER A 175 -9.28 15.68 5.29
N PHE A 176 -10.34 15.50 4.50
CA PHE A 176 -11.18 16.58 3.99
C PHE A 176 -11.96 17.29 5.11
N VAL A 177 -12.58 16.54 6.02
CA VAL A 177 -13.31 17.10 7.18
C VAL A 177 -12.37 17.91 8.07
N MET A 178 -11.15 17.42 8.32
CA MET A 178 -10.15 18.15 9.10
C MET A 178 -9.80 19.50 8.44
N GLN A 179 -9.59 19.53 7.12
CA GLN A 179 -9.33 20.78 6.38
C GLN A 179 -10.48 21.79 6.51
N GLN A 180 -11.73 21.31 6.51
CA GLN A 180 -12.90 22.16 6.66
C GLN A 180 -13.02 22.76 8.08
N GLN A 181 -12.65 21.99 9.11
CA GLN A 181 -12.57 22.48 10.49
C GLN A 181 -11.47 23.55 10.65
N TYR A 182 -10.33 23.43 9.96
CA TYR A 182 -9.29 24.47 9.92
C TYR A 182 -9.79 25.79 9.32
N GLY A 183 -10.58 25.75 8.24
CA GLY A 183 -11.19 26.94 7.64
C GLY A 183 -12.13 27.68 8.60
N SER A 184 -12.92 26.93 9.38
CA SER A 184 -13.83 27.50 10.38
C SER A 184 -13.11 28.20 11.54
N LEU A 185 -11.95 27.66 11.97
CA LEU A 185 -11.13 28.22 13.04
C LEU A 185 -10.39 29.49 12.60
N MET A 186 -9.87 29.50 11.36
CA MET A 186 -9.25 30.69 10.76
C MET A 186 -10.25 31.84 10.54
N LYS A 187 -11.49 31.52 10.11
CA LYS A 187 -12.56 32.51 9.97
C LYS A 187 -12.99 33.09 11.32
N LYS A 188 -13.08 32.28 12.38
CA LYS A 188 -13.43 32.73 13.74
C LYS A 188 -12.35 33.59 14.39
N ALA A 189 -11.07 33.38 14.05
CA ALA A 189 -9.96 34.24 14.48
C ALA A 189 -9.98 35.61 13.80
N ASN A 190 -10.26 35.67 12.50
CA ASN A 190 -10.36 36.94 11.77
C ASN A 190 -11.57 37.80 12.22
N PHE A 191 -12.69 37.20 12.63
CA PHE A 191 -13.83 37.94 13.19
C PHE A 191 -13.56 38.55 14.58
N LYS A 192 -12.52 38.11 15.31
CA LYS A 192 -12.10 38.72 16.59
C LYS A 192 -11.07 39.85 16.44
N MET A 193 -10.52 40.06 15.24
CA MET A 193 -9.59 41.14 14.89
C MET A 193 -10.22 42.21 13.97
N GLY A 194 -11.56 42.34 13.98
CA GLY A 194 -12.23 43.51 13.43
C GLY A 194 -12.11 44.69 14.39
N PRO A 195 -11.96 45.93 13.91
CA PRO A 195 -11.53 47.06 14.74
C PRO A 195 -12.54 47.32 15.85
N THR A 196 -12.10 47.13 17.09
CA THR A 196 -12.75 47.72 18.25
C THR A 196 -12.52 49.23 18.14
N LEU A 197 -13.55 49.94 17.68
CA LEU A 197 -13.75 51.36 18.01
C LEU A 197 -13.73 51.55 19.53
#